data_AF-A0A820DPL2-F1
#
_entry.id   AF-A0A820DPL2-F1
#
_cell.length_a   1.000
_cell.length_b   1.000
_cell.length_c   1.000
_cell.angle_alpha   90.00
_cell.angle_beta   90.00
_cell.angle_gamma   90.00
#
_symmetry.space_group_name_H-M   'P 1'
#
loop_
_entity.id
_entity.type
_entity.pdbx_description
1 polymer ?
#
loop_
_entity_poly.entity_id
_entity_poly.type
_entity_poly.pdbx_seq_one_letter_code
_entity_poly.pdbx_strand_id
1 'polypeptide(L)'
;PIRDIKHQLASFDIGFIDKSLSGACGQTDTCAKNLKILNKTNGMSPSFTQRKQFYEVYRNDSEMNQVNIFMCFHPVGMCELFMPFNRTMIIIASTRYELGRHEKEEWENLNNNLRIIASNPRNIIAGNNLYDAEYIRYFTGIKAIVLTSLCGYTRATYSRRKQKPFLIAPIRNEIFRTLFKSNLTNSLERLKVSINVKYLREVYKHYSYRHLVQHPAIIYVPYQVSTMSLFEQYRMNIPLFFPSLDLLTEWHYNYRV
;
A
#
# COMPACT_ATOMS: atom_id res chain seq x y z
N PRO A 1 -4.76 -0.91 -3.59
CA PRO A 1 -4.81 -1.82 -4.75
C PRO A 1 -6.09 -2.66 -4.82
N ILE A 2 -6.54 -3.31 -3.72
CA ILE A 2 -7.74 -4.16 -3.74
C ILE A 2 -9.01 -3.45 -4.22
N ARG A 3 -9.22 -2.19 -3.82
CA ARG A 3 -10.36 -1.38 -4.28
C ARG A 3 -10.32 -1.12 -5.79
N ASP A 4 -9.12 -1.00 -6.35
CA ASP A 4 -8.93 -0.79 -7.79
C ASP A 4 -9.32 -2.05 -8.56
N ILE A 5 -8.91 -3.22 -8.08
CA ILE A 5 -9.24 -4.49 -8.72
C ILE A 5 -10.73 -4.80 -8.61
N LYS A 6 -11.32 -4.63 -7.42
CA LYS A 6 -12.78 -4.75 -7.25
C LYS A 6 -13.53 -3.81 -8.19
N HIS A 7 -13.01 -2.61 -8.42
CA HIS A 7 -13.63 -1.64 -9.33
C HIS A 7 -13.49 -2.04 -10.80
N GLN A 8 -12.30 -2.45 -11.24
CA GLN A 8 -12.03 -2.86 -12.63
C GLN A 8 -12.75 -4.14 -13.00
N LEU A 9 -12.82 -5.09 -12.06
CA LEU A 9 -13.45 -6.38 -12.26
C LEU A 9 -14.95 -6.40 -11.93
N ALA A 10 -15.54 -5.27 -11.54
CA ALA A 10 -16.96 -5.19 -11.17
C ALA A 10 -17.92 -5.56 -12.31
N SER A 11 -17.47 -5.51 -13.57
CA SER A 11 -18.25 -5.88 -14.75
C SER A 11 -18.17 -7.38 -15.09
N PHE A 12 -17.29 -8.12 -14.42
CA PHE A 12 -17.13 -9.56 -14.60
C PHE A 12 -17.90 -10.31 -13.51
N ASP A 13 -18.31 -11.54 -13.82
CA ASP A 13 -18.93 -12.45 -12.85
C ASP A 13 -17.86 -13.05 -11.92
N ILE A 14 -17.32 -12.21 -11.02
CA ILE A 14 -16.23 -12.56 -10.09
C ILE A 14 -16.66 -12.25 -8.66
N GLY A 15 -16.68 -13.28 -7.83
CA GLY A 15 -16.86 -13.15 -6.37
C GLY A 15 -15.57 -12.76 -5.66
N PHE A 16 -15.66 -11.84 -4.70
CA PHE A 16 -14.54 -11.43 -3.86
C PHE A 16 -14.75 -11.82 -2.40
N ILE A 17 -13.85 -12.62 -1.85
CA ILE A 17 -13.75 -12.88 -0.41
C ILE A 17 -12.62 -12.00 0.15
N ASP A 18 -12.97 -11.02 0.99
CA ASP A 18 -12.01 -10.06 1.56
C ASP A 18 -12.21 -9.95 3.07
N LYS A 19 -11.30 -10.60 3.81
CA LYS A 19 -11.29 -10.65 5.28
C LYS A 19 -10.06 -9.92 5.81
N SER A 20 -10.12 -8.59 5.78
CA SER A 20 -9.03 -7.70 6.15
C SER A 20 -8.78 -7.67 7.67
N LEU A 21 -7.51 -7.75 8.03
CA LEU A 21 -6.99 -7.55 9.40
C LEU A 21 -6.50 -6.11 9.64
N SER A 22 -6.60 -5.22 8.64
CA SER A 22 -6.13 -3.83 8.72
C SER A 22 -6.96 -3.01 9.72
N GLY A 23 -6.32 -2.06 10.40
CA GLY A 23 -7.03 -1.06 11.22
C GLY A 23 -7.99 -0.17 10.41
N ALA A 24 -7.83 -0.10 9.09
CA ALA A 24 -8.72 0.65 8.20
C ALA A 24 -9.88 -0.17 7.62
N CYS A 25 -10.02 -1.46 7.96
CA CYS A 25 -11.00 -2.36 7.34
C CYS A 25 -12.46 -1.89 7.47
N GLY A 26 -12.78 -1.11 8.52
CA GLY A 26 -14.13 -0.57 8.73
C GLY A 26 -14.53 0.47 7.69
N GLN A 27 -13.56 1.13 7.04
CA GLN A 27 -13.83 2.09 5.97
C GLN A 27 -14.21 1.40 4.65
N THR A 28 -13.91 0.11 4.53
CA THR A 28 -14.16 -0.68 3.32
C THR A 28 -15.19 -1.78 3.53
N ASP A 29 -15.72 -1.90 4.75
CA ASP A 29 -16.60 -3.01 5.18
C ASP A 29 -16.01 -4.40 4.86
N THR A 30 -14.70 -4.55 5.11
CA THR A 30 -13.97 -5.81 4.84
C THR A 30 -13.35 -6.39 6.10
N CYS A 31 -13.75 -5.94 7.29
CA CYS A 31 -13.17 -6.46 8.53
C CYS A 31 -13.42 -7.95 8.66
N ALA A 32 -12.34 -8.71 8.90
CA ALA A 32 -12.44 -10.11 9.27
C ALA A 32 -13.26 -10.28 10.57
N LYS A 33 -14.25 -11.19 10.55
CA LYS A 33 -15.11 -11.47 11.71
C LYS A 33 -14.91 -12.88 12.29
N ASN A 34 -14.42 -13.83 11.50
CA ASN A 34 -14.44 -15.26 11.81
C ASN A 34 -13.18 -16.02 11.37
N LEU A 35 -12.01 -15.40 11.45
CA LEU A 35 -10.75 -16.10 11.19
C LEU A 35 -10.38 -16.98 12.39
N LYS A 36 -10.02 -18.24 12.11
CA LYS A 36 -9.75 -19.26 13.12
C LYS A 36 -8.31 -19.20 13.64
N ILE A 37 -7.35 -18.90 12.75
CA ILE A 37 -5.90 -18.92 13.05
C ILE A 37 -5.28 -17.52 13.05
N LEU A 38 -5.70 -16.68 12.10
CA LEU A 38 -5.13 -15.35 11.92
C LEU A 38 -5.93 -14.29 12.66
N ASN A 39 -5.23 -13.30 13.21
CA ASN A 39 -5.78 -12.14 13.88
C ASN A 39 -4.87 -10.93 13.63
N LYS A 40 -5.20 -9.79 14.24
CA LYS A 40 -4.49 -8.52 14.03
C LYS A 40 -3.02 -8.55 14.48
N THR A 41 -2.64 -9.45 15.39
CA THR A 41 -1.27 -9.50 15.94
C THR A 41 -0.36 -10.43 15.14
N ASN A 42 -0.88 -11.49 14.54
CA ASN A 42 -0.08 -12.47 13.79
C ASN A 42 -0.24 -12.39 12.26
N GLY A 43 -1.24 -11.66 11.75
CA GLY A 43 -1.52 -11.63 10.31
C GLY A 43 -0.39 -11.06 9.45
N MET A 44 0.43 -10.15 10.00
CA MET A 44 1.54 -9.53 9.26
C MET A 44 2.75 -10.46 9.07
N SER A 45 3.03 -11.30 10.07
CA SER A 45 4.11 -12.28 10.02
C SER A 45 3.70 -13.59 10.71
N PRO A 46 2.92 -14.44 10.02
CA PRO A 46 2.53 -15.72 10.59
C PRO A 46 3.75 -16.64 10.67
N SER A 47 3.98 -17.23 11.85
CA SER A 47 5.07 -18.19 12.06
C SER A 47 4.87 -19.47 11.26
N PHE A 48 5.93 -20.28 11.13
CA PHE A 48 5.82 -21.59 10.46
C PHE A 48 4.69 -22.46 11.04
N THR A 49 4.58 -22.54 12.37
CA THR A 49 3.52 -23.29 13.05
C THR A 49 2.13 -22.74 12.72
N GLN A 50 1.97 -21.42 12.68
CA GLN A 50 0.70 -20.79 12.32
C GLN A 50 0.33 -21.03 10.87
N ARG A 51 1.30 -21.01 9.94
CA ARG A 51 1.07 -21.36 8.53
C ARG A 51 0.61 -22.81 8.36
N LYS A 52 1.23 -23.74 9.09
CA LYS A 52 0.82 -25.16 9.10
C LYS A 52 -0.60 -25.33 9.65
N GLN A 53 -0.90 -24.71 10.80
CA GLN A 53 -2.24 -24.74 11.41
C GLN A 53 -3.30 -24.12 10.49
N PHE A 54 -2.96 -23.04 9.79
CA PHE A 54 -3.83 -22.42 8.80
C PHE A 54 -4.23 -23.43 7.73
N TYR A 55 -3.27 -24.11 7.12
CA TYR A 55 -3.58 -25.12 6.11
C TYR A 55 -4.44 -26.24 6.66
N GLU A 56 -4.10 -26.83 7.81
CA GLU A 56 -4.88 -27.95 8.38
C GLU A 56 -6.33 -27.57 8.69
N VAL A 57 -6.56 -26.35 9.17
CA VAL A 57 -7.91 -25.87 9.50
C VAL A 57 -8.72 -25.53 8.25
N TYR A 58 -8.09 -25.00 7.20
CA TYR A 58 -8.79 -24.48 6.03
C TYR A 58 -8.79 -25.41 4.81
N ARG A 59 -7.98 -26.49 4.78
CA ARG A 59 -7.88 -27.41 3.63
C ARG A 59 -9.21 -28.06 3.24
N ASN A 60 -10.13 -28.19 4.19
CA ASN A 60 -11.47 -28.78 4.01
C ASN A 60 -12.59 -27.76 4.25
N ASP A 61 -12.26 -26.47 4.40
CA ASP A 61 -13.24 -25.41 4.67
C ASP A 61 -14.06 -25.10 3.40
N SER A 62 -15.38 -24.98 3.55
CA SER A 62 -16.30 -24.84 2.41
C SER A 62 -16.08 -23.53 1.64
N GLU A 63 -15.78 -22.44 2.33
CA GLU A 63 -15.48 -21.14 1.71
C GLU A 63 -14.14 -21.22 0.96
N MET A 64 -13.13 -21.81 1.59
CA MET A 64 -11.80 -21.97 0.98
C MET A 64 -11.83 -22.84 -0.28
N ASN A 65 -12.66 -23.89 -0.29
CA ASN A 65 -12.82 -24.79 -1.43
C ASN A 65 -13.48 -24.14 -2.66
N GLN A 66 -14.22 -23.05 -2.47
CA GLN A 66 -14.83 -22.28 -3.55
C GLN A 66 -13.82 -21.32 -4.23
N VAL A 67 -12.65 -21.07 -3.62
CA VAL A 67 -11.68 -20.11 -4.15
C VAL A 67 -10.89 -20.71 -5.31
N ASN A 68 -10.94 -20.03 -6.47
CA ASN A 68 -10.15 -20.41 -7.65
C ASN A 68 -8.78 -19.72 -7.70
N ILE A 69 -8.69 -18.50 -7.16
CA ILE A 69 -7.49 -17.64 -7.23
C ILE A 69 -7.24 -17.00 -5.87
N PHE A 70 -6.01 -17.09 -5.38
CA PHE A 70 -5.55 -16.31 -4.24
C PHE A 70 -4.84 -15.05 -4.70
N MET A 71 -5.24 -13.90 -4.15
CA MET A 71 -4.67 -12.61 -4.52
C MET A 71 -4.05 -11.94 -3.29
N CYS A 72 -2.76 -11.66 -3.35
CA CYS A 72 -2.01 -11.05 -2.25
C CYS A 72 -1.58 -9.63 -2.58
N PHE A 73 -1.66 -8.73 -1.60
CA PHE A 73 -1.22 -7.34 -1.74
C PHE A 73 -0.22 -6.88 -0.69
N HIS A 74 -0.65 -6.95 0.57
CA HIS A 74 0.03 -6.32 1.68
C HIS A 74 -0.25 -7.05 2.99
N PRO A 75 0.75 -7.68 3.62
CA PRO A 75 2.09 -7.93 3.09
C PRO A 75 2.13 -9.09 2.08
N VAL A 76 3.11 -9.11 1.18
CA VAL A 76 3.33 -10.25 0.25
C VAL A 76 3.68 -11.53 1.01
N GLY A 77 4.33 -11.42 2.17
CA GLY A 77 4.61 -12.58 3.02
C GLY A 77 3.37 -13.41 3.43
N MET A 78 2.15 -12.83 3.41
CA MET A 78 0.94 -13.61 3.66
C MET A 78 0.65 -14.65 2.56
N CYS A 79 1.24 -14.54 1.37
CA CYS A 79 1.04 -15.51 0.30
C CYS A 79 1.49 -16.92 0.67
N GLU A 80 2.46 -17.06 1.56
CA GLU A 80 2.99 -18.35 2.01
C GLU A 80 1.91 -19.22 2.67
N LEU A 81 0.86 -18.60 3.23
CA LEU A 81 -0.31 -19.31 3.78
C LEU A 81 -1.08 -20.11 2.73
N PHE A 82 -1.07 -19.64 1.48
CA PHE A 82 -1.91 -20.14 0.41
C PHE A 82 -1.18 -21.08 -0.56
N MET A 83 0.16 -21.12 -0.51
CA MET A 83 0.96 -22.02 -1.35
C MET A 83 0.52 -23.50 -1.29
N PRO A 84 0.20 -24.08 -0.11
CA PRO A 84 -0.17 -25.50 -0.03
C PRO A 84 -1.49 -25.87 -0.73
N PHE A 85 -2.34 -24.89 -1.04
CA PHE A 85 -3.63 -25.14 -1.68
C PHE A 85 -3.54 -25.38 -3.19
N ASN A 86 -2.37 -25.15 -3.80
CA ASN A 86 -2.10 -25.39 -5.22
C ASN A 86 -3.12 -24.75 -6.19
N ARG A 87 -3.63 -23.57 -5.82
CA ARG A 87 -4.47 -22.72 -6.67
C ARG A 87 -3.61 -21.67 -7.37
N THR A 88 -4.18 -21.03 -8.38
CA THR A 88 -3.54 -19.88 -9.02
C THR A 88 -3.34 -18.75 -8.01
N MET A 89 -2.16 -18.14 -8.04
CA MET A 89 -1.79 -17.03 -7.17
C MET A 89 -1.47 -15.78 -7.98
N ILE A 90 -2.03 -14.65 -7.57
CA ILE A 90 -1.70 -13.33 -8.10
C ILE A 90 -1.09 -12.52 -6.96
N ILE A 91 0.21 -12.25 -7.05
CA ILE A 91 0.95 -11.46 -6.07
C ILE A 91 1.16 -10.07 -6.64
N ILE A 92 0.67 -9.05 -5.92
CA ILE A 92 0.85 -7.65 -6.30
C ILE A 92 1.53 -6.94 -5.13
N ALA A 93 2.84 -6.82 -5.17
CA ALA A 93 3.58 -6.06 -4.17
C ALA A 93 3.20 -4.59 -4.26
N SER A 94 2.50 -4.10 -3.23
CA SER A 94 1.99 -2.73 -3.17
C SER A 94 2.86 -1.76 -2.37
N THR A 95 3.94 -2.30 -1.81
CA THR A 95 5.06 -1.63 -1.14
C THR A 95 6.16 -2.69 -0.97
N ARG A 96 7.18 -2.41 -0.15
CA ARG A 96 8.19 -3.37 0.32
C ARG A 96 7.64 -4.79 0.50
N TYR A 97 8.00 -5.71 -0.39
CA TYR A 97 7.39 -7.04 -0.45
C TYR A 97 7.80 -7.92 0.75
N GLU A 98 8.96 -7.63 1.33
CA GLU A 98 9.54 -8.23 2.53
C GLU A 98 8.87 -7.77 3.82
N LEU A 99 7.86 -6.89 3.76
CA LEU A 99 7.17 -6.41 4.96
C LEU A 99 6.69 -7.58 5.83
N GLY A 100 7.07 -7.55 7.12
CA GLY A 100 6.81 -8.63 8.08
C GLY A 100 7.88 -9.72 8.12
N ARG A 101 8.99 -9.57 7.38
CA ARG A 101 10.19 -10.40 7.52
C ARG A 101 11.26 -9.51 8.14
N HIS A 102 11.55 -9.75 9.42
CA HIS A 102 12.43 -8.86 10.20
C HIS A 102 13.87 -9.37 10.19
N GLU A 103 14.03 -10.68 10.06
CA GLU A 103 15.34 -11.32 9.97
C GLU A 103 15.73 -11.63 8.53
N LYS A 104 17.04 -11.62 8.27
CA LYS A 104 17.61 -11.93 6.95
C LYS A 104 17.14 -13.31 6.45
N GLU A 105 17.15 -14.32 7.33
CA GLU A 105 16.72 -15.68 7.00
C GLU A 105 15.24 -15.74 6.59
N GLU A 106 14.36 -15.02 7.30
CA GLU A 106 12.95 -14.95 6.95
C GLU A 106 12.73 -14.32 5.57
N TRP A 107 13.54 -13.30 5.24
CA TRP A 107 13.47 -12.64 3.94
C TRP A 107 14.02 -13.55 2.82
N GLU A 108 15.14 -14.23 3.05
CA GLU A 108 15.68 -15.21 2.09
C GLU A 108 14.70 -16.36 1.83
N ASN A 109 14.01 -16.84 2.87
CA ASN A 109 12.93 -17.82 2.74
C ASN A 109 11.77 -17.28 1.90
N LEU A 110 11.34 -16.04 2.12
CA LEU A 110 10.33 -15.40 1.28
C LEU A 110 10.79 -15.28 -0.18
N ASN A 111 12.06 -14.93 -0.42
CA ASN A 111 12.62 -14.85 -1.77
C ASN A 111 12.57 -16.20 -2.48
N ASN A 112 12.90 -17.29 -1.78
CA ASN A 112 12.81 -18.65 -2.30
C ASN A 112 11.36 -19.04 -2.60
N ASN A 113 10.43 -18.74 -1.69
CA ASN A 113 9.01 -19.01 -1.90
C ASN A 113 8.44 -18.22 -3.08
N LEU A 114 8.84 -16.97 -3.28
CA LEU A 114 8.46 -16.19 -4.46
C LEU A 114 8.98 -16.83 -5.75
N ARG A 115 10.20 -17.38 -5.78
CA ARG A 115 10.73 -18.10 -6.95
C ARG A 115 9.93 -19.38 -7.23
N ILE A 116 9.54 -20.11 -6.19
CA ILE A 116 8.67 -21.30 -6.30
C ILE A 116 7.29 -20.91 -6.85
N ILE A 117 6.72 -19.81 -6.38
CA ILE A 117 5.43 -19.31 -6.90
C ILE A 117 5.59 -18.91 -8.37
N ALA A 118 6.67 -18.20 -8.72
CA ALA A 118 6.95 -17.73 -10.08
C ALA A 118 7.22 -18.86 -11.10
N SER A 119 7.71 -20.02 -10.65
CA SER A 119 8.01 -21.14 -11.55
C SER A 119 6.75 -21.81 -12.11
N ASN A 120 5.60 -21.60 -11.49
CA ASN A 120 4.31 -22.05 -12.02
C ASN A 120 3.73 -20.99 -12.97
N PRO A 121 3.55 -21.28 -14.27
CA PRO A 121 3.10 -20.30 -15.26
C PRO A 121 1.66 -19.82 -15.04
N ARG A 122 0.87 -20.50 -14.18
CA ARG A 122 -0.46 -20.02 -13.78
C ARG A 122 -0.40 -18.83 -12.85
N ASN A 123 0.72 -18.62 -12.17
CA ASN A 123 0.87 -17.57 -11.17
C ASN A 123 1.40 -16.28 -11.79
N ILE A 124 1.00 -15.16 -11.21
CA ILE A 124 1.45 -13.83 -11.62
C ILE A 124 2.13 -13.15 -10.44
N ILE A 125 3.29 -12.56 -10.71
CA ILE A 125 3.98 -11.68 -9.76
C ILE A 125 4.11 -10.31 -10.40
N ALA A 126 3.60 -9.30 -9.70
CA ALA A 126 3.57 -7.93 -10.14
C ALA A 126 4.02 -6.97 -9.04
N GLY A 127 4.61 -5.86 -9.45
CA GLY A 127 4.84 -4.67 -8.63
C GLY A 127 3.78 -3.61 -8.96
N ASN A 128 3.31 -2.89 -7.95
CA ASN A 128 2.30 -1.83 -8.12
C ASN A 128 2.85 -0.59 -8.86
N ASN A 129 4.17 -0.47 -8.97
CA ASN A 129 4.88 0.52 -9.75
C ASN A 129 6.25 -0.03 -10.17
N LEU A 130 7.01 0.74 -10.93
CA LEU A 130 8.32 0.33 -11.44
C LEU A 130 9.32 0.03 -10.31
N TYR A 131 9.35 0.84 -9.24
CA TYR A 131 10.22 0.58 -8.10
C TYR A 131 9.91 -0.78 -7.46
N ASP A 132 8.64 -1.07 -7.19
CA ASP A 132 8.24 -2.33 -6.54
C ASP A 132 8.61 -3.55 -7.43
N ALA A 133 8.46 -3.43 -8.75
CA ALA A 133 8.84 -4.48 -9.69
C ALA A 133 10.35 -4.68 -9.77
N GLU A 134 11.13 -3.59 -9.83
CA GLU A 134 12.59 -3.63 -9.84
C GLU A 134 13.17 -4.12 -8.51
N TYR A 135 12.51 -3.79 -7.39
CA TYR A 135 12.90 -4.27 -6.07
C TYR A 135 12.73 -5.78 -5.96
N ILE A 136 11.61 -6.33 -6.45
CA ILE A 136 11.44 -7.79 -6.58
C ILE A 136 12.54 -8.36 -7.48
N ARG A 137 12.78 -7.78 -8.66
CA ARG A 137 13.77 -8.27 -9.62
C ARG A 137 15.17 -8.31 -9.02
N TYR A 138 15.56 -7.28 -8.30
CA TYR A 138 16.89 -7.16 -7.69
C TYR A 138 17.15 -8.30 -6.69
N PHE A 139 16.20 -8.58 -5.78
CA PHE A 139 16.42 -9.56 -4.71
C PHE A 139 16.07 -11.01 -5.09
N THR A 140 15.16 -11.19 -6.06
CA THR A 140 14.64 -12.52 -6.41
C THR A 140 15.06 -13.00 -7.80
N GLY A 141 15.45 -12.10 -8.70
CA GLY A 141 15.65 -12.37 -10.13
C GLY A 141 14.35 -12.46 -10.95
N ILE A 142 13.18 -12.35 -10.30
CA ILE A 142 11.88 -12.46 -10.95
C ILE A 142 11.59 -11.19 -11.75
N LYS A 143 11.27 -11.33 -13.03
CA LYS A 143 10.79 -10.23 -13.88
C LYS A 143 9.31 -9.97 -13.58
N ALA A 144 9.05 -9.23 -12.51
CA ALA A 144 7.69 -8.87 -12.11
C ALA A 144 7.02 -7.93 -13.13
N ILE A 145 5.73 -8.10 -13.35
CA ILE A 145 4.92 -7.21 -14.20
C ILE A 145 4.72 -5.88 -13.46
N VAL A 146 4.82 -4.75 -14.16
CA VAL A 146 4.39 -3.46 -13.59
C VAL A 146 2.88 -3.33 -13.76
N LEU A 147 2.13 -3.43 -12.67
CA LEU A 147 0.67 -3.27 -12.66
C LEU A 147 0.32 -1.96 -11.95
N THR A 148 0.14 -0.90 -12.74
CA THR A 148 -0.14 0.44 -12.19
C THR A 148 -1.52 0.53 -11.56
N SER A 149 -1.60 1.19 -10.40
CA SER A 149 -2.89 1.58 -9.80
C SER A 149 -3.60 2.64 -10.65
N LEU A 150 -4.76 2.29 -11.22
CA LEU A 150 -5.60 3.20 -12.01
C LEU A 150 -6.42 4.15 -11.14
N CYS A 151 -6.85 3.69 -9.97
CA CYS A 151 -7.65 4.44 -9.00
C CYS A 151 -8.94 5.05 -9.59
N GLY A 152 -9.58 4.36 -10.55
CA GLY A 152 -10.78 4.84 -11.25
C GLY A 152 -11.99 5.06 -10.34
N TYR A 153 -12.03 4.36 -9.21
CA TYR A 153 -13.09 4.47 -8.20
C TYR A 153 -13.14 5.83 -7.50
N THR A 154 -12.12 6.68 -7.63
CA THR A 154 -12.07 8.00 -6.99
C THR A 154 -13.16 8.93 -7.52
N ARG A 155 -13.46 8.86 -8.83
CA ARG A 155 -14.51 9.63 -9.53
C ARG A 155 -14.52 11.13 -9.22
N ALA A 156 -13.36 11.68 -8.86
CA ALA A 156 -13.19 13.09 -8.54
C ALA A 156 -12.08 13.67 -9.42
N THR A 157 -12.22 14.93 -9.77
CA THR A 157 -11.27 15.64 -10.62
C THR A 157 -10.95 16.99 -10.00
N TYR A 158 -9.70 17.40 -10.14
CA TYR A 158 -9.17 18.67 -9.67
C TYR A 158 -10.10 19.84 -10.01
N SER A 159 -10.52 20.57 -8.97
CA SER A 159 -11.53 21.63 -9.03
C SER A 159 -11.17 22.80 -8.10
N ARG A 160 -9.87 23.09 -8.01
CA ARG A 160 -9.22 24.11 -7.16
C ARG A 160 -10.14 25.26 -6.71
N ARG A 161 -10.15 25.52 -5.40
CA ARG A 161 -10.74 26.72 -4.80
C ARG A 161 -9.65 27.63 -4.25
N LYS A 162 -9.66 28.92 -4.63
CA LYS A 162 -8.59 29.87 -4.29
C LYS A 162 -8.36 30.04 -2.78
N GLN A 163 -9.40 29.89 -1.97
CA GLN A 163 -9.35 30.11 -0.52
C GLN A 163 -8.83 28.89 0.27
N LYS A 164 -8.64 27.73 -0.39
CA LYS A 164 -8.18 26.51 0.28
C LYS A 164 -6.66 26.53 0.51
N PRO A 165 -6.17 25.99 1.64
CA PRO A 165 -4.73 25.90 1.89
C PRO A 165 -4.08 24.85 0.99
N PHE A 166 -2.77 24.97 0.76
CA PHE A 166 -1.93 23.85 0.35
C PHE A 166 -1.93 22.80 1.46
N LEU A 167 -2.05 21.52 1.09
CA LEU A 167 -2.06 20.42 2.04
C LEU A 167 -0.66 19.83 2.19
N ILE A 168 -0.25 19.47 3.40
CA ILE A 168 0.91 18.60 3.62
C ILE A 168 0.40 17.19 3.93
N ALA A 169 0.77 16.22 3.11
CA ALA A 169 0.45 14.80 3.30
C ALA A 169 1.22 13.88 2.35
N PRO A 170 1.47 12.62 2.75
CA PRO A 170 1.37 12.11 4.11
C PRO A 170 2.48 12.70 4.97
N ILE A 171 2.43 12.47 6.28
CA ILE A 171 3.55 12.63 7.21
C ILE A 171 3.16 11.86 8.48
N ARG A 172 4.00 10.95 8.95
CA ARG A 172 3.66 10.05 10.08
C ARG A 172 4.51 10.23 11.33
N ASN A 173 5.72 10.76 11.18
CA ASN A 173 6.62 11.00 12.31
C ASN A 173 6.34 12.40 12.88
N GLU A 174 5.87 12.47 14.13
CA GLU A 174 5.47 13.74 14.78
C GLU A 174 6.67 14.68 15.07
N ILE A 175 7.84 14.12 15.38
CA ILE A 175 9.06 14.90 15.57
C ILE A 175 9.44 15.55 14.25
N PHE A 176 9.49 14.75 13.18
CA PHE A 176 9.81 15.22 11.85
C PHE A 176 8.76 16.20 11.32
N ARG A 177 7.49 16.03 11.68
CA ARG A 177 6.42 16.97 11.36
C ARG A 177 6.68 18.36 11.91
N THR A 178 7.15 18.46 13.15
CA THR A 178 7.50 19.76 13.75
C THR A 178 8.68 20.40 13.03
N LEU A 179 9.72 19.60 12.76
CA LEU A 179 10.91 20.05 12.04
C LEU A 179 10.58 20.53 10.62
N PHE A 180 9.84 19.73 9.85
CA PHE A 180 9.43 20.06 8.49
C PHE A 180 8.65 21.37 8.45
N LYS A 181 7.72 21.57 9.41
CA LYS A 181 6.95 22.82 9.49
C LYS A 181 7.85 24.03 9.71
N SER A 182 8.80 23.93 10.65
CA SER A 182 9.76 24.99 10.94
C SER A 182 10.60 25.34 9.71
N ASN A 183 11.19 24.32 9.07
CA ASN A 183 12.03 24.51 7.89
C ASN A 183 11.27 25.10 6.70
N LEU A 184 10.02 24.67 6.50
CA LEU A 184 9.15 25.22 5.46
C LEU A 184 8.82 26.70 5.74
N THR A 185 8.42 27.03 6.97
CA THR A 185 8.13 28.42 7.36
C THR A 185 9.34 29.32 7.15
N ASN A 186 10.51 28.93 7.66
CA ASN A 186 11.76 29.71 7.50
C ASN A 186 12.12 29.89 6.02
N SER A 187 11.90 28.86 5.18
CA SER A 187 12.16 28.95 3.74
C SER A 187 11.20 29.91 3.04
N LEU A 188 9.91 29.90 3.40
CA LEU A 188 8.91 30.79 2.85
C LEU A 188 9.17 32.26 3.24
N GLU A 189 9.55 32.50 4.49
CA GLU A 189 9.94 33.83 4.98
C GLU A 189 11.16 34.37 4.24
N ARG A 190 12.21 33.55 4.09
CA ARG A 190 13.41 33.91 3.32
C ARG A 190 13.10 34.25 1.87
N LEU A 191 12.18 33.53 1.26
CA LEU A 191 11.73 33.76 -0.12
C LEU A 191 10.71 34.91 -0.24
N LYS A 192 10.25 35.48 0.89
CA LYS A 192 9.18 36.49 0.95
C LYS A 192 7.88 36.03 0.26
N VAL A 193 7.59 34.73 0.35
CA VAL A 193 6.39 34.11 -0.23
C VAL A 193 5.38 33.80 0.88
N SER A 194 4.16 34.30 0.73
CA SER A 194 3.06 33.99 1.64
C SER A 194 2.11 32.97 1.02
N ILE A 195 2.10 31.74 1.56
CA ILE A 195 1.13 30.70 1.20
C ILE A 195 0.51 30.09 2.46
N ASN A 196 -0.78 29.79 2.40
CA ASN A 196 -1.47 29.09 3.48
C ASN A 196 -1.23 27.58 3.36
N VAL A 197 -0.51 27.00 4.31
CA VAL A 197 -0.18 25.57 4.33
C VAL A 197 -0.69 24.91 5.60
N LYS A 198 -1.43 23.80 5.48
CA LYS A 198 -1.99 23.03 6.59
C LYS A 198 -1.74 21.54 6.41
N TYR A 199 -1.58 20.80 7.53
CA TYR A 199 -1.53 19.34 7.43
C TYR A 199 -2.91 18.80 7.08
N LEU A 200 -2.97 17.78 6.23
CA LEU A 200 -4.25 17.19 5.80
C LEU A 200 -5.14 16.80 6.98
N ARG A 201 -4.55 16.22 8.03
CA ARG A 201 -5.26 15.75 9.23
C ARG A 201 -5.71 16.86 10.18
N GLU A 202 -5.16 18.07 10.06
CA GLU A 202 -5.67 19.25 10.77
C GLU A 202 -6.92 19.81 10.10
N VAL A 203 -6.96 19.77 8.77
CA VAL A 203 -8.13 20.22 8.00
C VAL A 203 -9.25 19.19 8.05
N TYR A 204 -8.90 17.90 7.98
CA TYR A 204 -9.84 16.80 7.90
C TYR A 204 -9.44 15.60 8.76
N LYS A 205 -10.21 15.35 9.83
CA LYS A 205 -10.14 14.08 10.56
C LYS A 205 -10.50 12.90 9.64
N HIS A 206 -11.60 13.07 8.90
CA HIS A 206 -12.05 12.20 7.82
C HIS A 206 -12.35 13.05 6.57
N TYR A 207 -12.07 12.52 5.38
CA TYR A 207 -12.30 13.24 4.12
C TYR A 207 -12.81 12.31 3.02
N SER A 208 -13.48 12.93 2.03
CA SER A 208 -13.77 12.30 0.74
C SER A 208 -12.80 12.79 -0.32
N TYR A 209 -12.73 12.10 -1.46
CA TYR A 209 -11.96 12.55 -2.62
C TYR A 209 -12.36 13.96 -3.09
N ARG A 210 -13.64 14.31 -2.99
CA ARG A 210 -14.16 15.65 -3.31
C ARG A 210 -13.57 16.76 -2.43
N HIS A 211 -13.22 16.46 -1.18
CA HIS A 211 -12.54 17.44 -0.33
C HIS A 211 -11.14 17.74 -0.85
N LEU A 212 -10.38 16.70 -1.24
CA LEU A 212 -8.98 16.86 -1.66
C LEU A 212 -8.84 17.68 -2.94
N VAL A 213 -9.67 17.42 -3.95
CA VAL A 213 -9.59 18.06 -5.27
C VAL A 213 -9.83 19.58 -5.27
N GLN A 214 -10.31 20.14 -4.16
CA GLN A 214 -10.53 21.57 -3.99
C GLN A 214 -9.29 22.33 -3.50
N HIS A 215 -8.26 21.63 -3.00
CA HIS A 215 -7.04 22.26 -2.52
C HIS A 215 -6.09 22.57 -3.67
N PRO A 216 -5.29 23.66 -3.62
CA PRO A 216 -4.40 24.04 -4.71
C PRO A 216 -3.35 22.99 -5.08
N ALA A 217 -2.81 22.30 -4.08
CA ALA A 217 -1.84 21.23 -4.28
C ALA A 217 -1.64 20.44 -2.97
N ILE A 218 -0.92 19.33 -3.08
CA ILE A 218 -0.43 18.55 -1.94
C ILE A 218 1.10 18.56 -1.97
N ILE A 219 1.71 19.00 -0.86
CA ILE A 219 3.13 18.89 -0.56
C ILE A 219 3.34 17.52 0.08
N TYR A 220 4.06 16.65 -0.62
CA TYR A 220 4.28 15.28 -0.25
C TYR A 220 5.47 15.13 0.69
N VAL A 221 5.25 14.49 1.84
CA VAL A 221 6.31 14.09 2.77
C VAL A 221 6.24 12.57 2.95
N PRO A 222 6.83 11.80 2.02
CA PRO A 222 6.67 10.35 2.01
C PRO A 222 7.28 9.73 3.28
N TYR A 223 6.70 8.61 3.70
CA TYR A 223 7.23 7.72 4.76
C TYR A 223 7.44 6.29 4.24
N GLN A 224 7.15 6.09 2.96
CA GLN A 224 7.21 4.86 2.19
C GLN A 224 7.41 5.26 0.73
N VAL A 225 8.09 4.40 -0.03
CA VAL A 225 8.37 4.64 -1.46
C VAL A 225 7.10 4.81 -2.28
N SER A 226 6.05 4.07 -1.94
CA SER A 226 4.74 4.16 -2.57
C SER A 226 3.63 4.01 -1.53
N THR A 227 2.52 4.73 -1.72
CA THR A 227 1.29 4.58 -0.95
C THR A 227 0.09 4.67 -1.88
N MET A 228 -1.03 4.01 -1.55
CA MET A 228 -2.22 4.10 -2.40
C MET A 228 -2.76 5.51 -2.58
N SER A 229 -2.68 6.34 -1.54
CA SER A 229 -3.10 7.74 -1.60
C SER A 229 -2.34 8.55 -2.65
N LEU A 230 -1.08 8.20 -2.94
CA LEU A 230 -0.30 8.86 -4.00
C LEU A 230 -0.99 8.69 -5.36
N PHE A 231 -1.28 7.44 -5.73
CA PHE A 231 -1.90 7.11 -7.02
C PHE A 231 -3.32 7.67 -7.14
N GLU A 232 -4.08 7.64 -6.04
CA GLU A 232 -5.41 8.24 -6.01
C GLU A 232 -5.35 9.76 -6.26
N GLN A 233 -4.43 10.47 -5.60
CA GLN A 233 -4.29 11.92 -5.75
C GLN A 233 -3.78 12.32 -7.13
N TYR A 234 -2.83 11.54 -7.68
CA TYR A 234 -2.36 11.69 -9.05
C TYR A 234 -3.50 11.47 -10.05
N ARG A 235 -4.29 10.41 -9.90
CA ARG A 235 -5.45 10.12 -10.77
C ARG A 235 -6.50 11.23 -10.77
N MET A 236 -6.65 11.92 -9.64
CA MET A 236 -7.57 13.06 -9.52
C MET A 236 -7.02 14.36 -10.15
N ASN A 237 -5.83 14.33 -10.78
CA ASN A 237 -5.13 15.48 -11.35
C ASN A 237 -4.79 16.59 -10.34
N ILE A 238 -4.60 16.23 -9.06
CA ILE A 238 -4.18 17.21 -8.04
C ILE A 238 -2.69 17.49 -8.24
N PRO A 239 -2.24 18.77 -8.29
CA PRO A 239 -0.82 19.08 -8.31
C PRO A 239 -0.11 18.54 -7.06
N LEU A 240 0.98 17.80 -7.26
CA LEU A 240 1.77 17.17 -6.20
C LEU A 240 3.19 17.72 -6.21
N PHE A 241 3.70 18.13 -5.06
CA PHE A 241 5.07 18.60 -4.87
C PHE A 241 5.85 17.58 -4.05
N PHE A 242 6.99 17.12 -4.55
CA PHE A 242 7.84 16.16 -3.86
C PHE A 242 9.18 16.81 -3.49
N PRO A 243 9.79 16.40 -2.36
CA PRO A 243 11.20 16.66 -2.11
C PRO A 243 12.07 16.07 -3.22
N SER A 244 13.25 16.67 -3.45
CA SER A 244 14.26 16.07 -4.31
C SER A 244 14.77 14.75 -3.74
N LEU A 245 15.42 13.94 -4.58
CA LEU A 245 16.04 12.69 -4.13
C LEU A 245 17.07 12.94 -3.01
N ASP A 246 17.93 13.95 -3.18
CA ASP A 246 18.95 14.28 -2.17
C ASP A 246 18.33 14.62 -0.80
N LEU A 247 17.26 15.42 -0.82
CA LEU A 247 16.55 15.80 0.41
C LEU A 247 15.86 14.60 1.05
N LEU A 248 15.28 13.69 0.25
CA LEU A 248 14.72 12.43 0.76
C LEU A 248 15.80 11.54 1.38
N THR A 249 16.95 11.40 0.73
CA THR A 249 18.07 10.61 1.24
C THR A 249 18.60 11.20 2.56
N GLU A 250 18.73 12.52 2.64
CA GLU A 250 19.10 13.21 3.87
C GLU A 250 18.07 12.94 4.98
N TRP A 251 16.77 13.06 4.68
CA TRP A 251 15.73 12.80 5.67
C TRP A 251 15.69 11.35 6.14
N HIS A 252 15.92 10.42 5.22
CA HIS A 252 16.00 9.01 5.53
C HIS A 252 17.15 8.71 6.48
N TYR A 253 18.34 9.24 6.19
CA TYR A 253 19.54 9.04 7.00
C TYR A 253 19.42 9.68 8.39
N ASN A 254 18.96 10.94 8.45
CA ASN A 254 18.95 11.73 9.68
C ASN A 254 17.72 11.48 10.56
N TYR A 255 16.56 11.19 9.96
CA TYR A 255 15.27 11.14 10.68
C TYR A 255 14.52 9.82 10.51
N ARG A 256 15.04 8.87 9.71
CA ARG A 256 14.40 7.57 9.41
C ARG A 256 12.99 7.75 8.84
N VAL A 257 12.82 8.77 8.03
CA VAL A 257 11.57 9.07 7.29
C VAL A 257 11.61 8.40 5.91
#